data_AF-A0A0B2VLB4-F1
#
_entry.id   AF-A0A0B2VLB4-F1
#
_cell.length_a   1.000
_cell.length_b   1.000
_cell.length_c   1.000
_cell.angle_alpha   90.00
_cell.angle_beta   90.00
_cell.angle_gamma   90.00
#
_symmetry.space_group_name_H-M   'P 1'
#
loop_
_entity.id
_entity.type
_entity.pdbx_description
1 polymer ?
#
loop_
_entity_poly.entity_id
_entity_poly.type
_entity_poly.pdbx_seq_one_letter_code
_entity_poly.pdbx_strand_id
1 'polypeptide(L)'
;MALLPYSAESFASPKFWERFYRRRVTPFEWYGDFSSLGPTLERYLKSNDRILQIGCGNSKLGTELYDNGYRNVWNIDTDEGAIKKQMVDNCDGRPGLEFRCASAQQLPFEDESMSVILDKGVLDAILPPEQVDKDEVEEHADVVAMFNEIFELAKSLEGKPERFDDISGLHNGVAAMQEFACFCHACETWLEHEINITMMDINGKPRYQIWIVDDPDKKSFTSYASFIVPLGREYEWMYSTEKGRLALRRECGKSRLAIVLFFREQIYESLTAVQGELSELILSFAPPSLRDHPIEFLSLGEVNVLKTRECGNSKISGKWTVEDVEVGGVRYRRLVFLSSSSVVQSEAKLIKSKKRKWVVDLDTLTCDHHEAMLTAFAFLPQRNLLDSSRGAQLKVAVLGLGGGLLASFLYRHFPTGTIVAVELDPDVVQIALRWFSLPDSDGRFTVLVQDALRFLNDMKGKAVIPFDIIFLDLAAADHEPGLSCPPREFLTSTALNAMYDILNANGVLALNLVARDDEILIASKNAVRSVFPRIYVHLSEEDVNQVLICPKGEVSLEQALDGIRVNKNQSWLTQLVTDLSSLTLDH
;
A
#
# COMPACT_ATOMS: atom_id res chain seq x y z
N MET A 1 -1.72 31.97 4.45
CA MET A 1 -0.42 31.64 3.84
C MET A 1 0.44 31.03 4.92
N ALA A 2 0.89 29.79 4.71
CA ALA A 2 1.74 29.09 5.67
C ALA A 2 2.97 29.93 5.99
N LEU A 3 3.26 30.07 7.28
CA LEU A 3 4.51 30.66 7.77
C LEU A 3 5.67 29.69 7.62
N LEU A 4 5.40 28.42 7.36
CA LEU A 4 6.36 27.34 7.33
C LEU A 4 6.78 27.07 5.87
N PRO A 5 8.01 26.58 5.66
CA PRO A 5 8.52 26.21 4.36
C PRO A 5 7.75 25.00 3.83
N TYR A 6 7.56 24.94 2.52
CA TYR A 6 6.78 23.92 1.82
C TYR A 6 7.64 23.07 0.86
N SER A 7 8.94 23.39 0.78
CA SER A 7 9.95 22.64 0.03
C SER A 7 11.35 22.92 0.59
N ALA A 8 12.30 22.04 0.28
CA ALA A 8 13.69 22.21 0.69
C ALA A 8 14.32 23.49 0.07
N GLU A 9 13.99 23.83 -1.18
CA GLU A 9 14.39 25.10 -1.81
C GLU A 9 13.87 26.33 -1.04
N SER A 10 12.66 26.25 -0.48
CA SER A 10 12.12 27.35 0.33
C SER A 10 12.85 27.49 1.66
N PHE A 11 13.36 26.38 2.21
CA PHE A 11 14.17 26.34 3.42
C PHE A 11 15.58 26.94 3.19
N ALA A 12 16.14 26.80 2.00
CA ALA A 12 17.43 27.38 1.62
C ALA A 12 17.38 28.88 1.26
N SER A 13 16.19 29.48 1.14
CA SER A 13 16.03 30.86 0.66
C SER A 13 16.23 31.92 1.76
N PRO A 14 17.20 32.85 1.65
CA PRO A 14 17.34 33.95 2.62
C PRO A 14 16.09 34.84 2.70
N LYS A 15 15.39 35.03 1.57
CA LYS A 15 14.14 35.81 1.51
C LYS A 15 13.00 35.14 2.27
N PHE A 16 13.00 33.81 2.35
CA PHE A 16 12.04 33.08 3.15
C PHE A 16 12.25 33.39 4.64
N TRP A 17 13.48 33.29 5.13
CA TRP A 17 13.83 33.56 6.52
C TRP A 17 13.58 35.01 6.94
N GLU A 18 13.91 35.98 6.09
CA GLU A 18 13.58 37.39 6.35
C GLU A 18 12.07 37.59 6.54
N ARG A 19 11.26 36.95 5.68
CA ARG A 19 9.80 37.00 5.78
C ARG A 19 9.30 36.26 7.02
N PHE A 20 9.93 35.13 7.37
CA PHE A 20 9.61 34.32 8.53
C PHE A 20 9.80 35.13 9.82
N TYR A 21 10.99 35.69 10.05
CA TYR A 21 11.30 36.47 11.25
C TYR A 21 10.50 37.76 11.34
N ARG A 22 10.20 38.41 10.21
CA ARG A 22 9.33 39.60 10.20
C ARG A 22 7.91 39.30 10.67
N ARG A 23 7.38 38.11 10.35
CA ARG A 23 6.01 37.71 10.73
C ARG A 23 5.95 37.01 12.08
N ARG A 24 7.01 36.28 12.46
CA ARG A 24 7.08 35.49 13.69
C ARG A 24 7.94 36.18 14.74
N VAL A 25 7.30 37.12 15.44
CA VAL A 25 7.95 37.96 16.46
C VAL A 25 8.26 37.23 17.78
N THR A 26 7.64 36.08 18.03
CA THR A 26 7.93 35.22 19.18
C THR A 26 8.99 34.17 18.82
N PRO A 27 9.84 33.75 19.78
CA PRO A 27 10.83 32.69 19.56
C PRO A 27 10.21 31.43 18.98
N PHE A 28 10.92 30.79 18.05
CA PHE A 28 10.52 29.53 17.45
C PHE A 28 11.67 28.54 17.45
N GLU A 29 11.38 27.32 17.91
CA GLU A 29 12.37 26.29 18.14
C GLU A 29 12.13 25.14 17.17
N TRP A 30 12.93 25.09 16.09
CA TRP A 30 12.77 24.12 15.00
C TRP A 30 13.03 22.68 15.42
N TYR A 31 14.13 22.44 16.13
CA TYR A 31 14.57 21.11 16.55
C TYR A 31 14.54 20.92 18.07
N GLY A 32 13.72 21.72 18.75
CA GLY A 32 13.58 21.72 20.20
C GLY A 32 14.25 22.90 20.91
N ASP A 33 13.80 23.14 22.14
CA ASP A 33 14.30 24.16 23.05
C ASP A 33 15.42 23.62 23.96
N PHE A 34 15.98 24.45 24.85
CA PHE A 34 17.01 23.98 25.78
C PHE A 34 16.48 22.93 26.77
N SER A 35 15.19 22.93 27.11
CA SER A 35 14.64 21.89 27.97
C SER A 35 14.76 20.50 27.34
N SER A 36 14.67 20.45 26.02
CA SER A 36 14.83 19.25 25.21
C SER A 36 16.32 18.95 24.95
N LEU A 37 17.08 19.93 24.49
CA LEU A 37 18.47 19.75 24.02
C LEU A 37 19.52 19.74 25.15
N GLY A 38 19.26 20.46 26.24
CA GLY A 38 20.17 20.71 27.36
C GLY A 38 20.79 19.44 27.96
N PRO A 39 19.99 18.41 28.32
CA PRO A 39 20.51 17.17 28.89
C PRO A 39 21.53 16.42 28.00
N THR A 40 21.47 16.64 26.68
CA THR A 40 22.42 16.09 25.72
C THR A 40 23.63 17.00 25.60
N LEU A 41 23.41 18.31 25.42
CA LEU A 41 24.47 19.30 25.29
C LEU A 41 25.40 19.31 26.51
N GLU A 42 24.85 19.23 27.73
CA GLU A 42 25.61 19.20 28.98
C GLU A 42 26.58 18.01 29.12
N ARG A 43 26.40 16.94 28.32
CA ARG A 43 27.34 15.81 28.29
C ARG A 43 28.63 16.13 27.54
N TYR A 44 28.56 17.09 26.62
CA TYR A 44 29.66 17.44 25.71
C TYR A 44 30.23 18.83 25.97
N LEU A 45 29.41 19.76 26.49
CA LEU A 45 29.81 21.12 26.80
C LEU A 45 30.42 21.23 28.20
N LYS A 46 31.41 22.11 28.33
CA LYS A 46 32.01 22.54 29.59
C LYS A 46 31.73 24.03 29.79
N SER A 47 31.64 24.45 31.04
CA SER A 47 31.34 25.85 31.40
C SER A 47 32.32 26.88 30.81
N ASN A 48 33.55 26.46 30.53
CA ASN A 48 34.62 27.31 29.99
C ASN A 48 34.77 27.21 28.46
N ASP A 49 33.98 26.38 27.79
CA ASP A 49 34.03 26.25 26.34
C ASP A 49 33.70 27.57 25.67
N ARG A 50 34.36 27.84 24.55
CA ARG A 50 34.06 28.93 23.63
C ARG A 50 33.09 28.42 22.59
N ILE A 51 31.82 28.76 22.78
CA ILE A 51 30.69 28.17 22.06
C ILE A 51 30.21 29.16 21.00
N LEU A 52 30.14 28.71 19.75
CA LEU A 52 29.55 29.45 18.65
C LEU A 52 28.26 28.76 18.19
N GLN A 53 27.11 29.40 18.41
CA GLN A 53 25.85 28.99 17.80
C GLN A 53 25.74 29.63 16.40
N ILE A 54 25.65 28.80 15.36
CA ILE A 54 25.41 29.26 13.99
C ILE A 54 23.90 29.24 13.66
N GLY A 55 23.44 30.20 12.86
CA GLY A 55 22.02 30.38 12.49
C GLY A 55 21.09 30.49 13.69
N CYS A 56 21.43 31.37 14.62
CA CYS A 56 20.69 31.48 15.87
C CYS A 56 19.25 31.97 15.69
N GLY A 57 18.94 32.68 14.59
CA GLY A 57 17.64 33.27 14.31
C GLY A 57 17.05 33.99 15.53
N ASN A 58 15.79 33.68 15.83
CA ASN A 58 15.09 34.14 17.04
C ASN A 58 15.05 33.08 18.18
N SER A 59 15.92 32.06 18.12
CA SER A 59 15.97 30.99 19.13
C SER A 59 16.47 31.49 20.49
N LYS A 60 16.00 30.85 21.56
CA LYS A 60 16.48 31.06 22.93
C LYS A 60 17.68 30.20 23.31
N LEU A 61 18.16 29.30 22.44
CA LEU A 61 19.21 28.35 22.81
C LEU A 61 20.46 29.04 23.39
N GLY A 62 21.02 30.05 22.73
CA GLY A 62 22.17 30.80 23.23
C GLY A 62 21.90 31.53 24.55
N THR A 63 20.70 32.10 24.69
CA THR A 63 20.21 32.72 25.93
C THR A 63 20.13 31.72 27.07
N GLU A 64 19.57 30.54 26.83
CA GLU A 64 19.38 29.50 27.83
C GLU A 64 20.69 28.80 28.19
N LEU A 65 21.61 28.62 27.24
CA LEU A 65 22.99 28.23 27.53
C LEU A 65 23.65 29.24 28.48
N TYR A 66 23.50 30.53 28.20
CA TYR A 66 24.02 31.55 29.09
C TYR A 66 23.40 31.46 30.48
N ASP A 67 22.08 31.32 30.60
CA ASP A 67 21.42 31.23 31.89
C ASP A 67 21.83 29.96 32.68
N ASN A 68 22.22 28.89 31.98
CA ASN A 68 22.69 27.63 32.58
C ASN A 68 24.21 27.56 32.83
N GLY A 69 24.92 28.69 32.77
CA GLY A 69 26.30 28.80 33.29
C GLY A 69 27.41 28.82 32.24
N TYR A 70 27.08 28.70 30.95
CA TYR A 70 28.04 28.92 29.87
C TYR A 70 28.24 30.42 29.68
N ARG A 71 29.49 30.92 29.72
CA ARG A 71 29.75 32.37 29.72
C ARG A 71 30.40 32.90 28.45
N ASN A 72 30.95 32.02 27.62
CA ASN A 72 31.63 32.35 26.38
C ASN A 72 30.77 31.87 25.20
N VAL A 73 29.65 32.56 24.95
CA VAL A 73 28.66 32.15 23.93
C VAL A 73 28.53 33.26 22.87
N TRP A 74 28.85 32.92 21.64
CA TRP A 74 28.67 33.75 20.45
C TRP A 74 27.56 33.16 19.58
N ASN A 75 26.77 34.03 18.96
CA ASN A 75 25.63 33.65 18.15
C ASN A 75 25.69 34.41 16.83
N ILE A 76 25.58 33.71 15.69
CA ILE A 76 25.55 34.35 14.38
C ILE A 76 24.32 33.98 13.57
N ASP A 77 23.88 34.89 12.71
CA ASP A 77 22.85 34.67 11.70
C ASP A 77 23.05 35.62 10.51
N THR A 78 22.50 35.27 9.36
CA THR A 78 22.50 36.13 8.17
C THR A 78 21.40 37.19 8.19
N ASP A 79 20.34 37.00 8.98
CA ASP A 79 19.25 37.96 9.12
C ASP A 79 19.57 39.07 10.14
N GLU A 80 19.83 40.27 9.61
CA GLU A 80 20.17 41.43 10.44
C GLU A 80 19.04 41.84 11.41
N GLY A 81 17.77 41.59 11.02
CA GLY A 81 16.60 41.91 11.83
C GLY A 81 16.49 41.02 13.08
N ALA A 82 16.69 39.71 12.91
CA ALA A 82 16.74 38.73 13.97
C ALA A 82 17.88 39.03 14.95
N ILE A 83 19.09 39.32 14.44
CA ILE A 83 20.26 39.68 15.27
C ILE A 83 20.00 40.95 16.08
N LYS A 84 19.50 42.03 15.47
CA LYS A 84 19.16 43.27 16.18
C LYS A 84 18.15 43.01 17.30
N LYS A 85 17.15 42.18 17.04
CA LYS A 85 16.14 41.81 18.04
C LYS A 85 16.76 41.02 19.20
N GLN A 86 17.60 40.03 18.91
CA GLN A 86 18.30 39.25 19.94
C GLN A 86 19.19 40.12 20.83
N MET A 87 19.91 41.09 20.25
CA MET A 87 20.73 42.03 21.02
C MET A 87 19.88 42.85 21.99
N VAL A 88 18.72 43.36 21.53
CA VAL A 88 17.78 44.12 22.38
C VAL A 88 17.19 43.24 23.48
N ASP A 89 16.76 42.02 23.14
CA ASP A 89 16.11 41.11 24.09
C ASP A 89 17.07 40.60 25.19
N ASN A 90 18.40 40.71 24.99
CA ASN A 90 19.42 40.18 25.90
C ASN A 90 20.33 41.24 26.58
N CYS A 91 20.26 42.52 26.18
CA CYS A 91 21.23 43.55 26.60
C CYS A 91 21.27 43.81 28.12
N ASP A 92 20.12 43.74 28.81
CA ASP A 92 20.01 44.13 30.21
C ASP A 92 20.34 43.00 31.19
N GLY A 93 20.36 41.74 30.73
CA GLY A 93 20.52 40.56 31.59
C GLY A 93 21.76 39.70 31.30
N ARG A 94 22.33 39.79 30.10
CA ARG A 94 23.35 38.84 29.61
C ARG A 94 24.52 39.55 28.90
N PRO A 95 25.30 40.37 29.62
CA PRO A 95 26.34 41.20 29.01
C PRO A 95 27.49 40.42 28.35
N GLY A 96 27.66 39.14 28.67
CA GLY A 96 28.65 38.25 28.04
C GLY A 96 28.14 37.47 26.83
N LEU A 97 26.87 37.64 26.45
CA LEU A 97 26.27 36.96 25.30
C LEU A 97 26.41 37.84 24.05
N GLU A 98 27.12 37.35 23.04
CA GLU A 98 27.37 38.12 21.81
C GLU A 98 26.50 37.63 20.65
N PHE A 99 25.97 38.58 19.87
CA PHE A 99 25.24 38.33 18.63
C PHE A 99 25.89 39.10 17.48
N ARG A 100 26.10 38.46 16.33
CA ARG A 100 26.72 39.07 15.14
C ARG A 100 25.98 38.68 13.86
N CYS A 101 25.78 39.64 12.96
CA CYS A 101 25.28 39.35 11.63
C CYS A 101 26.42 38.80 10.77
N ALA A 102 26.42 37.49 10.50
CA ALA A 102 27.46 36.81 9.73
C ALA A 102 26.98 35.48 9.13
N SER A 103 27.63 35.03 8.06
CA SER A 103 27.34 33.74 7.41
C SER A 103 28.15 32.61 8.04
N ALA A 104 27.54 31.44 8.20
CA ALA A 104 28.25 30.23 8.61
C ALA A 104 29.28 29.77 7.56
N GLN A 105 29.08 30.15 6.29
CA GLN A 105 30.05 29.88 5.20
C GLN A 105 31.30 30.77 5.28
N GLN A 106 31.26 31.86 6.08
CA GLN A 106 32.39 32.76 6.28
C GLN A 106 32.38 33.32 7.71
N LEU A 107 32.99 32.57 8.63
CA LEU A 107 32.99 32.89 10.05
C LEU A 107 33.90 34.11 10.37
N PRO A 108 33.43 35.10 11.16
CA PRO A 108 34.19 36.28 11.53
C PRO A 108 35.07 36.03 12.77
N PHE A 109 35.71 34.87 12.83
CA PHE A 109 36.50 34.40 13.97
C PHE A 109 37.85 33.88 13.47
N GLU A 110 38.87 33.97 14.32
CA GLU A 110 40.19 33.41 14.01
C GLU A 110 40.11 31.87 13.98
N ASP A 111 40.94 31.25 13.15
CA ASP A 111 41.07 29.80 13.11
C ASP A 111 41.41 29.25 14.50
N GLU A 112 40.87 28.07 14.84
CA GLU A 112 41.07 27.40 16.14
C GLU A 112 40.62 28.23 17.37
N SER A 113 39.83 29.29 17.19
CA SER A 113 39.41 30.15 18.30
C SER A 113 38.18 29.65 19.06
N MET A 114 37.39 28.74 18.48
CA MET A 114 36.20 28.15 19.10
C MET A 114 36.46 26.71 19.52
N SER A 115 35.95 26.32 20.69
CA SER A 115 36.05 24.93 21.15
C SER A 115 34.79 24.11 20.81
N VAL A 116 33.66 24.78 20.56
CA VAL A 116 32.41 24.13 20.16
C VAL A 116 31.66 25.00 19.14
N ILE A 117 31.17 24.38 18.07
CA ILE A 117 30.21 24.97 17.13
C ILE A 117 28.89 24.22 17.31
N LEU A 118 27.82 24.94 17.60
CA LEU A 118 26.46 24.42 17.71
C LEU A 118 25.70 24.78 16.45
N ASP A 119 25.36 23.77 15.66
CA ASP A 119 24.37 23.88 14.62
C ASP A 119 23.07 23.20 15.06
N LYS A 120 21.96 23.92 14.88
CA LYS A 120 20.62 23.36 15.07
C LYS A 120 19.88 23.13 13.76
N GLY A 121 20.23 23.80 12.67
CA GLY A 121 19.49 23.68 11.42
C GLY A 121 20.02 24.52 10.25
N VAL A 122 21.23 25.07 10.38
CA VAL A 122 21.92 25.80 9.32
C VAL A 122 22.36 24.86 8.22
N LEU A 123 22.88 23.68 8.58
CA LEU A 123 23.24 22.68 7.59
C LEU A 123 22.04 22.24 6.76
N ASP A 124 20.86 22.08 7.36
CA ASP A 124 19.63 21.75 6.61
C ASP A 124 19.23 22.87 5.62
N ALA A 125 19.57 24.13 5.93
CA ALA A 125 19.34 25.29 5.07
C ALA A 125 20.39 25.44 3.97
N ILE A 126 21.60 24.91 4.17
CA ILE A 126 22.69 24.98 3.19
C ILE A 126 22.72 23.71 2.31
N LEU A 127 22.20 22.57 2.78
CA LEU A 127 22.17 21.29 2.08
C LEU A 127 20.75 20.68 2.06
N PRO A 128 19.85 21.15 1.18
CA PRO A 128 18.54 20.55 1.01
C PRO A 128 18.64 19.12 0.42
N PRO A 129 17.88 18.13 0.93
CA PRO A 129 18.01 16.71 0.57
C PRO A 129 17.76 16.36 -0.91
N GLU A 130 17.22 17.27 -1.72
CA GLU A 130 16.90 17.04 -3.13
C GLU A 130 17.99 17.50 -4.13
N GLN A 131 19.08 18.13 -3.66
CA GLN A 131 20.09 18.76 -4.52
C GLN A 131 21.52 18.30 -4.18
N VAL A 132 21.82 17.02 -4.43
CA VAL A 132 23.22 16.59 -4.56
C VAL A 132 23.39 15.95 -5.92
N ASP A 133 23.35 16.78 -6.95
CA ASP A 133 23.89 16.39 -8.25
C ASP A 133 25.43 16.39 -8.16
N LYS A 134 26.11 15.56 -8.95
CA LYS A 134 27.57 15.35 -8.83
C LYS A 134 28.40 16.63 -9.03
N ASP A 135 27.84 17.64 -9.66
CA ASP A 135 28.49 18.91 -9.98
C ASP A 135 28.36 19.96 -8.84
N GLU A 136 27.38 19.84 -7.92
CA GLU A 136 27.20 20.74 -6.76
C GLU A 136 28.10 20.38 -5.56
N VAL A 137 28.75 19.21 -5.62
CA VAL A 137 29.71 18.73 -4.62
C VAL A 137 30.97 19.62 -4.56
N GLU A 138 31.33 20.31 -5.65
CA GLU A 138 32.46 21.26 -5.66
C GLU A 138 32.14 22.58 -4.95
N GLU A 139 30.91 23.11 -5.02
CA GLU A 139 30.53 24.37 -4.36
C GLU A 139 30.36 24.23 -2.84
N HIS A 140 30.10 23.02 -2.34
CA HIS A 140 29.91 22.71 -0.91
C HIS A 140 30.98 21.78 -0.33
N ALA A 141 32.14 21.69 -0.99
CA ALA A 141 33.23 20.78 -0.63
C ALA A 141 33.65 20.89 0.84
N ASP A 142 33.65 22.10 1.42
CA ASP A 142 34.01 22.35 2.82
C ASP A 142 32.97 21.79 3.80
N VAL A 143 31.68 21.82 3.44
CA VAL A 143 30.60 21.24 4.26
C VAL A 143 30.59 19.71 4.16
N VAL A 144 30.81 19.17 2.96
CA VAL A 144 31.01 17.72 2.75
C VAL A 144 32.25 17.24 3.50
N ALA A 145 33.31 18.05 3.59
CA ALA A 145 34.50 17.74 4.37
C ALA A 145 34.22 17.66 5.88
N MET A 146 33.28 18.45 6.43
CA MET A 146 32.86 18.34 7.84
C MET A 146 32.20 16.98 8.16
N PHE A 147 31.46 16.40 7.21
CA PHE A 147 30.88 15.06 7.34
C PHE A 147 31.91 13.92 7.18
N ASN A 148 33.11 14.20 6.66
CA ASN A 148 34.17 13.20 6.50
C ASN A 148 34.87 12.83 7.82
N GLU A 149 34.70 13.61 8.90
CA GLU A 149 35.36 13.37 10.20
C GLU A 149 34.40 12.89 11.30
N ILE A 150 33.08 13.03 11.10
CA ILE A 150 32.06 12.65 12.08
C ILE A 150 31.21 11.56 11.45
N PHE A 151 31.24 10.37 12.04
CA PHE A 151 30.44 9.23 11.60
C PHE A 151 29.35 8.88 12.61
N GLU A 152 28.91 9.80 13.47
CA GLU A 152 27.95 9.48 14.54
C GLU A 152 26.65 10.27 14.43
N LEU A 153 25.50 9.59 14.53
CA LEU A 153 24.16 10.19 14.52
C LEU A 153 23.37 9.81 15.77
N ALA A 154 22.84 10.78 16.49
CA ALA A 154 21.91 10.54 17.59
C ALA A 154 20.46 10.61 17.08
N LYS A 155 19.75 9.47 17.03
CA LYS A 155 18.36 9.39 16.56
C LYS A 155 17.33 9.93 17.57
N SER A 156 17.74 10.12 18.82
CA SER A 156 16.92 10.74 19.87
C SER A 156 17.82 11.44 20.88
N LEU A 157 17.25 12.36 21.65
CA LEU A 157 17.97 13.16 22.66
C LEU A 157 18.53 12.29 23.79
N GLU A 158 17.83 11.20 24.13
CA GLU A 158 18.25 10.27 25.18
C GLU A 158 19.16 9.15 24.65
N GLY A 159 19.17 8.92 23.34
CA GLY A 159 19.89 7.85 22.68
C GLY A 159 21.40 8.06 22.65
N LYS A 160 22.16 6.96 22.61
CA LYS A 160 23.59 7.02 22.28
C LYS A 160 23.74 7.29 20.77
N PRO A 161 24.68 8.15 20.35
CA PRO A 161 25.01 8.28 18.95
C PRO A 161 25.39 6.92 18.33
N GLU A 162 24.85 6.61 17.16
CA GLU A 162 25.18 5.44 16.37
C GLU A 162 26.30 5.78 15.40
N ARG A 163 27.33 4.94 15.34
CA ARG A 163 28.44 5.11 14.41
C ARG A 163 28.17 4.44 13.06
N PHE A 164 28.38 5.17 11.97
CA PHE A 164 28.26 4.75 10.59
C PHE A 164 29.63 4.34 10.03
N ASP A 165 29.64 3.37 9.12
CA ASP A 165 30.87 2.88 8.51
C ASP A 165 31.39 3.80 7.38
N ASP A 166 30.50 4.61 6.79
CA ASP A 166 30.81 5.54 5.72
C ASP A 166 29.88 6.78 5.72
N ILE A 167 30.30 7.80 4.97
CA ILE A 167 29.60 9.09 4.83
C ILE A 167 28.22 8.91 4.16
N SER A 168 28.08 7.98 3.22
CA SER A 168 26.81 7.73 2.55
C SER A 168 25.75 7.21 3.52
N GLY A 169 26.13 6.32 4.44
CA GLY A 169 25.28 5.84 5.52
C GLY A 169 24.82 6.97 6.45
N LEU A 170 25.74 7.87 6.83
CA LEU A 170 25.41 9.03 7.65
C LEU A 170 24.43 9.98 6.94
N HIS A 171 24.70 10.33 5.67
CA HIS A 171 23.80 11.17 4.87
C HIS A 171 22.39 10.56 4.78
N ASN A 172 22.29 9.25 4.52
CA ASN A 172 21.01 8.57 4.48
C ASN A 172 20.29 8.60 5.84
N GLY A 173 21.04 8.47 6.94
CA GLY A 173 20.50 8.57 8.29
C GLY A 173 19.96 9.96 8.61
N VAL A 174 20.72 11.02 8.26
CA VAL A 174 20.29 12.42 8.41
C VAL A 174 19.05 12.69 7.56
N ALA A 175 19.07 12.30 6.28
CA ALA A 175 17.94 12.48 5.37
C ALA A 175 16.67 11.78 5.89
N ALA A 176 16.80 10.56 6.41
CA ALA A 176 15.67 9.83 7.00
C ALA A 176 15.11 10.54 8.26
N MET A 177 15.97 11.12 9.10
CA MET A 177 15.52 11.90 10.26
C MET A 177 14.81 13.20 9.85
N GLN A 178 15.32 13.88 8.82
CA GLN A 178 14.70 15.08 8.25
C GLN A 178 13.33 14.74 7.64
N GLU A 179 13.24 13.67 6.85
CA GLU A 179 11.97 13.20 6.26
C GLU A 179 10.93 12.90 7.36
N PHE A 180 11.35 12.18 8.41
CA PHE A 180 10.50 11.89 9.56
C PHE A 180 10.02 13.16 10.27
N ALA A 181 10.92 14.12 10.53
CA ALA A 181 10.57 15.39 11.17
C ALA A 181 9.60 16.21 10.32
N CYS A 182 9.85 16.31 9.01
CA CYS A 182 8.97 16.97 8.05
C CYS A 182 7.57 16.32 8.02
N PHE A 183 7.51 14.98 8.06
CA PHE A 183 6.26 14.24 8.12
C PHE A 183 5.46 14.53 9.39
N CYS A 184 6.10 14.50 10.55
CA CYS A 184 5.49 14.86 11.84
C CYS A 184 4.97 16.30 11.82
N HIS A 185 5.74 17.22 11.24
CA HIS A 185 5.35 18.63 11.14
C HIS A 185 4.15 18.84 10.20
N ALA A 186 4.12 18.15 9.05
CA ALA A 186 2.95 18.15 8.17
C ALA A 186 1.69 17.68 8.91
N CYS A 187 1.84 16.66 9.76
CA CYS A 187 0.78 16.16 10.63
C CYS A 187 0.34 17.18 11.72
N GLU A 188 1.05 18.27 11.99
CA GLU A 188 0.53 19.27 12.94
C GLU A 188 -0.67 20.05 12.40
N THR A 189 -0.82 20.05 11.08
CA THR A 189 -1.86 20.81 10.36
C THR A 189 -2.83 19.91 9.62
N TRP A 190 -3.94 20.49 9.18
CA TRP A 190 -4.94 19.80 8.37
C TRP A 190 -4.39 19.51 6.99
N LEU A 191 -4.53 18.26 6.55
CA LEU A 191 -4.05 17.80 5.26
C LEU A 191 -5.14 17.94 4.20
N GLU A 192 -4.80 18.51 3.05
CA GLU A 192 -5.69 18.54 1.88
C GLU A 192 -5.72 17.20 1.15
N HIS A 193 -4.61 16.47 1.18
CA HIS A 193 -4.41 15.15 0.60
C HIS A 193 -3.76 14.23 1.63
N GLU A 194 -4.01 12.93 1.54
CA GLU A 194 -3.32 11.96 2.38
C GLU A 194 -1.80 11.98 2.14
N ILE A 195 -1.04 11.71 3.19
CA ILE A 195 0.42 11.55 3.13
C ILE A 195 0.80 10.20 3.74
N ASN A 196 1.97 9.66 3.39
CA ASN A 196 2.45 8.42 3.98
C ASN A 196 3.95 8.43 4.28
N ILE A 197 4.36 7.57 5.20
CA ILE A 197 5.75 7.32 5.56
C ILE A 197 6.01 5.82 5.67
N THR A 198 7.22 5.40 5.27
CA THR A 198 7.68 4.00 5.41
C THR A 198 8.67 3.90 6.57
N MET A 199 8.36 3.04 7.52
CA MET A 199 9.20 2.76 8.69
C MET A 199 10.03 1.52 8.45
N MET A 200 11.31 1.59 8.81
CA MET A 200 12.28 0.52 8.63
C MET A 200 12.50 -0.27 9.93
N ASP A 201 12.87 -1.54 9.82
CA ASP A 201 13.36 -2.35 10.93
C ASP A 201 14.82 -2.03 11.29
N ILE A 202 15.34 -2.70 12.32
CA ILE A 202 16.73 -2.53 12.78
C ILE A 202 17.79 -2.93 11.74
N ASN A 203 17.41 -3.66 10.69
CA ASN A 203 18.28 -4.09 9.60
C ASN A 203 18.11 -3.23 8.34
N GLY A 204 17.34 -2.14 8.41
CA GLY A 204 17.07 -1.28 7.27
C GLY A 204 16.12 -1.89 6.23
N LYS A 205 15.24 -2.81 6.63
CA LYS A 205 14.18 -3.34 5.76
C LYS A 205 12.83 -2.68 6.09
N PRO A 206 11.95 -2.44 5.10
CA PRO A 206 10.62 -1.91 5.37
C PRO A 206 9.84 -2.80 6.34
N ARG A 207 9.20 -2.17 7.33
CA ARG A 207 8.42 -2.82 8.39
C ARG A 207 6.98 -2.34 8.47
N TYR A 208 6.75 -1.04 8.35
CA TYR A 208 5.40 -0.47 8.32
C TYR A 208 5.29 0.58 7.23
N GLN A 209 4.14 0.68 6.57
CA GLN A 209 3.77 1.86 5.80
C GLN A 209 2.56 2.50 6.48
N ILE A 210 2.65 3.78 6.80
CA ILE A 210 1.64 4.48 7.58
C ILE A 210 1.08 5.62 6.76
N TRP A 211 -0.22 5.58 6.49
CA TRP A 211 -0.96 6.64 5.79
C TRP A 211 -1.68 7.52 6.80
N ILE A 212 -1.63 8.84 6.64
CA ILE A 212 -2.39 9.79 7.44
C ILE A 212 -3.48 10.42 6.56
N VAL A 213 -4.73 10.26 7.00
CA VAL A 213 -5.92 10.64 6.24
C VAL A 213 -6.83 11.53 7.09
N ASP A 214 -7.10 12.73 6.59
CA ASP A 214 -8.00 13.71 7.21
C ASP A 214 -9.40 13.70 6.58
N ASP A 215 -10.39 14.19 7.33
CA ASP A 215 -11.77 14.35 6.87
C ASP A 215 -11.92 15.56 5.91
N PRO A 216 -12.11 15.40 4.59
CA PRO A 216 -12.15 16.53 3.67
C PRO A 216 -13.30 17.52 3.96
N ASP A 217 -14.35 17.06 4.64
CA ASP A 217 -15.57 17.83 4.93
C ASP A 217 -15.49 18.62 6.26
N LYS A 218 -14.47 18.35 7.09
CA LYS A 218 -14.28 19.01 8.39
C LYS A 218 -12.94 19.74 8.40
N LYS A 219 -12.82 20.78 9.23
CA LYS A 219 -11.55 21.54 9.39
C LYS A 219 -11.18 21.70 10.87
N SER A 220 -11.55 20.73 11.69
CA SER A 220 -11.21 20.70 13.12
C SER A 220 -10.94 19.28 13.58
N PHE A 221 -9.85 19.11 14.33
CA PHE A 221 -9.42 17.82 14.87
C PHE A 221 -10.24 17.49 16.12
N THR A 222 -11.24 16.64 15.96
CA THR A 222 -12.11 16.19 17.06
C THR A 222 -11.78 14.79 17.56
N SER A 223 -11.13 13.97 16.72
CA SER A 223 -10.84 12.57 17.00
C SER A 223 -9.71 12.04 16.10
N TYR A 224 -8.83 11.23 16.71
CA TYR A 224 -7.71 10.58 16.04
C TYR A 224 -7.63 9.12 16.50
N ALA A 225 -7.32 8.21 15.59
CA ALA A 225 -7.11 6.79 15.87
C ALA A 225 -6.10 6.21 14.87
N SER A 226 -5.57 5.05 15.22
CA SER A 226 -4.77 4.22 14.32
C SER A 226 -5.56 2.98 13.92
N PHE A 227 -5.69 2.72 12.65
CA PHE A 227 -6.25 1.50 12.09
C PHE A 227 -5.12 0.58 11.63
N ILE A 228 -5.05 -0.60 12.22
CA ILE A 228 -4.11 -1.65 11.84
C ILE A 228 -4.79 -2.51 10.77
N VAL A 229 -4.23 -2.51 9.57
CA VAL A 229 -4.73 -3.36 8.48
C VAL A 229 -4.28 -4.79 8.73
N PRO A 230 -5.21 -5.77 8.71
CA PRO A 230 -4.84 -7.15 8.94
C PRO A 230 -3.86 -7.65 7.87
N LEU A 231 -2.85 -8.40 8.29
CA LEU A 231 -1.81 -8.89 7.40
C LEU A 231 -2.42 -9.69 6.24
N GLY A 232 -2.08 -9.29 5.02
CA GLY A 232 -2.61 -9.89 3.82
C GLY A 232 -4.01 -9.47 3.43
N ARG A 233 -4.44 -8.27 3.85
CA ARG A 233 -5.60 -7.56 3.30
C ARG A 233 -5.21 -6.22 2.68
N GLU A 234 -3.93 -5.83 2.70
CA GLU A 234 -3.42 -4.52 2.26
C GLU A 234 -3.79 -4.12 0.83
N TYR A 235 -4.18 -5.07 -0.02
CA TYR A 235 -4.64 -4.84 -1.39
C TYR A 235 -6.11 -4.49 -1.53
N GLU A 236 -6.94 -4.85 -0.54
CA GLU A 236 -8.36 -4.56 -0.60
C GLU A 236 -8.54 -3.07 -0.85
N TRP A 237 -9.50 -2.75 -1.71
CA TRP A 237 -9.72 -1.39 -2.19
C TRP A 237 -9.78 -0.37 -1.03
N MET A 238 -10.39 -0.78 0.08
CA MET A 238 -10.52 -0.04 1.33
C MET A 238 -9.18 0.45 1.92
N TYR A 239 -8.07 -0.26 1.69
CA TYR A 239 -6.76 0.10 2.23
C TYR A 239 -5.76 0.54 1.17
N SER A 240 -5.91 0.05 -0.07
CA SER A 240 -4.93 0.26 -1.15
C SER A 240 -5.16 1.55 -1.96
N THR A 241 -6.37 2.13 -1.90
CA THR A 241 -6.71 3.35 -2.66
C THR A 241 -7.01 4.54 -1.76
N GLU A 242 -6.76 5.76 -2.26
CA GLU A 242 -7.09 7.01 -1.54
C GLU A 242 -8.59 7.08 -1.22
N LYS A 243 -9.45 6.74 -2.19
CA LYS A 243 -10.91 6.71 -2.01
C LYS A 243 -11.34 5.69 -0.94
N GLY A 244 -10.73 4.51 -0.92
CA GLY A 244 -10.98 3.49 0.09
C GLY A 244 -10.54 3.93 1.47
N ARG A 245 -9.34 4.49 1.61
CA ARG A 245 -8.82 5.00 2.88
C ARG A 245 -9.69 6.14 3.45
N LEU A 246 -10.22 7.01 2.58
CA LEU A 246 -11.20 8.03 2.95
C LEU A 246 -12.52 7.43 3.45
N ALA A 247 -13.00 6.35 2.80
CA ALA A 247 -14.18 5.61 3.22
C ALA A 247 -13.96 4.93 4.58
N LEU A 248 -12.83 4.26 4.78
CA LEU A 248 -12.45 3.64 6.05
C LEU A 248 -12.42 4.65 7.20
N ARG A 249 -11.81 5.82 6.96
CA ARG A 249 -11.80 6.93 7.93
C ARG A 249 -13.22 7.40 8.28
N ARG A 250 -14.12 7.45 7.29
CA ARG A 250 -15.54 7.81 7.49
C ARG A 250 -16.25 6.75 8.34
N GLU A 251 -16.04 5.46 8.06
CA GLU A 251 -16.62 4.35 8.84
C GLU A 251 -16.13 4.33 10.29
N CYS A 252 -14.83 4.61 10.50
CA CYS A 252 -14.27 4.74 11.84
C CYS A 252 -14.77 5.99 12.59
N GLY A 253 -15.42 6.93 11.89
CA GLY A 253 -15.94 8.16 12.47
C GLY A 253 -14.87 9.10 13.01
N LYS A 254 -13.65 9.08 12.46
CA LYS A 254 -12.51 9.85 12.96
C LYS A 254 -12.22 11.07 12.11
N SER A 255 -11.85 12.20 12.73
CA SER A 255 -11.43 13.39 11.96
C SER A 255 -10.07 13.21 11.29
N ARG A 256 -9.21 12.38 11.89
CA ARG A 256 -7.96 11.86 11.30
C ARG A 256 -7.85 10.37 11.58
N LEU A 257 -7.36 9.61 10.60
CA LEU A 257 -7.03 8.20 10.77
C LEU A 257 -5.59 7.95 10.30
N ALA A 258 -4.79 7.30 11.14
CA ALA A 258 -3.54 6.68 10.72
C ALA A 258 -3.83 5.23 10.27
N ILE A 259 -3.50 4.87 9.04
CA ILE A 259 -3.75 3.52 8.50
C ILE A 259 -2.41 2.83 8.33
N VAL A 260 -2.21 1.74 9.09
CA VAL A 260 -0.94 1.01 9.18
C VAL A 260 -1.01 -0.26 8.34
N LEU A 261 -0.13 -0.32 7.34
CA LEU A 261 0.12 -1.49 6.50
C LEU A 261 1.39 -2.20 6.94
N PHE A 262 1.39 -3.53 6.81
CA PHE A 262 2.51 -4.39 7.16
C PHE A 262 3.29 -4.83 5.93
N PHE A 263 4.61 -4.99 6.09
CA PHE A 263 5.47 -5.65 5.12
C PHE A 263 5.58 -7.14 5.44
N ARG A 264 5.14 -7.99 4.51
CA ARG A 264 5.04 -9.46 4.73
C ARG A 264 6.36 -10.18 4.96
N GLU A 265 7.48 -9.57 4.60
CA GLU A 265 8.83 -10.13 4.83
C GLU A 265 9.25 -10.07 6.31
N GLN A 266 8.46 -9.38 7.14
CA GLN A 266 8.71 -9.16 8.56
C GLN A 266 7.93 -10.15 9.43
N ILE A 267 8.39 -10.29 10.68
CA ILE A 267 7.73 -11.09 11.69
C ILE A 267 7.06 -10.15 12.70
N TYR A 268 5.78 -10.41 12.97
CA TYR A 268 4.96 -9.71 13.96
C TYR A 268 4.44 -10.73 14.96
N GLU A 269 4.72 -10.54 16.25
CA GLU A 269 4.40 -11.52 17.29
C GLU A 269 2.90 -11.57 17.62
N SER A 270 2.29 -10.40 17.81
CA SER A 270 0.88 -10.24 18.13
C SER A 270 0.44 -8.81 17.86
N LEU A 271 -0.88 -8.59 17.78
CA LEU A 271 -1.44 -7.24 17.66
C LEU A 271 -1.01 -6.34 18.83
N THR A 272 -0.93 -6.88 20.04
CA THR A 272 -0.47 -6.13 21.23
C THR A 272 0.99 -5.73 21.13
N ALA A 273 1.86 -6.60 20.60
CA ALA A 273 3.27 -6.25 20.39
C ALA A 273 3.41 -5.13 19.36
N VAL A 274 2.67 -5.23 18.25
CA VAL A 274 2.63 -4.19 17.20
C VAL A 274 2.12 -2.85 17.75
N GLN A 275 1.05 -2.86 18.55
CA GLN A 275 0.55 -1.64 19.20
C GLN A 275 1.61 -1.02 20.11
N GLY A 276 2.35 -1.83 20.87
CA GLY A 276 3.46 -1.37 21.70
C GLY A 276 4.59 -0.73 20.89
N GLU A 277 4.98 -1.35 19.76
CA GLU A 277 5.98 -0.80 18.83
C GLU A 277 5.55 0.55 18.23
N LEU A 278 4.26 0.67 17.88
CA LEU A 278 3.74 1.83 17.15
C LEU A 278 3.24 2.97 18.03
N SER A 279 3.04 2.76 19.34
CA SER A 279 2.36 3.72 20.20
C SER A 279 2.99 5.12 20.18
N GLU A 280 4.29 5.23 20.45
CA GLU A 280 5.02 6.51 20.44
C GLU A 280 5.06 7.12 19.03
N LEU A 281 5.24 6.29 18.01
CA LEU A 281 5.32 6.71 16.62
C LEU A 281 4.02 7.34 16.14
N ILE A 282 2.89 6.66 16.34
CA ILE A 282 1.57 7.16 15.96
C ILE A 282 1.23 8.41 16.78
N LEU A 283 1.67 8.50 18.04
CA LEU A 283 1.50 9.71 18.86
C LEU A 283 2.23 10.92 18.26
N SER A 284 3.39 10.72 17.64
CA SER A 284 4.12 11.80 16.96
C SER A 284 3.36 12.40 15.77
N PHE A 285 2.41 11.65 15.18
CA PHE A 285 1.55 12.11 14.08
C PHE A 285 0.24 12.74 14.56
N ALA A 286 0.01 12.80 15.87
CA ALA A 286 -1.18 13.42 16.44
C ALA A 286 -1.11 14.95 16.30
N PRO A 287 -2.22 15.60 15.89
CA PRO A 287 -2.30 17.05 15.89
C PRO A 287 -2.17 17.59 17.33
N PRO A 288 -1.67 18.82 17.54
CA PRO A 288 -1.35 19.34 18.88
C PRO A 288 -2.50 19.26 19.89
N SER A 289 -3.75 19.44 19.42
CA SER A 289 -4.94 19.36 20.27
C SER A 289 -5.29 17.95 20.76
N LEU A 290 -4.69 16.91 20.19
CA LEU A 290 -4.98 15.50 20.49
C LEU A 290 -3.79 14.72 21.07
N ARG A 291 -2.62 15.36 21.26
CA ARG A 291 -1.39 14.68 21.75
C ARG A 291 -1.50 14.15 23.18
N ASP A 292 -2.29 14.80 24.03
CA ASP A 292 -2.46 14.38 25.43
C ASP A 292 -3.53 13.28 25.61
N HIS A 293 -4.15 12.82 24.51
CA HIS A 293 -5.19 11.81 24.54
C HIS A 293 -4.63 10.44 24.10
N PRO A 294 -5.03 9.34 24.75
CA PRO A 294 -4.62 8.01 24.34
C PRO A 294 -5.15 7.71 22.94
N ILE A 295 -4.28 7.16 22.09
CA ILE A 295 -4.66 6.79 20.72
C ILE A 295 -5.38 5.45 20.75
N GLU A 296 -6.57 5.44 20.16
CA GLU A 296 -7.33 4.22 19.95
C GLU A 296 -6.73 3.44 18.77
N PHE A 297 -6.42 2.16 19.00
CA PHE A 297 -6.05 1.23 17.95
C PHE A 297 -7.25 0.39 17.51
N LEU A 298 -7.60 0.48 16.23
CA LEU A 298 -8.67 -0.23 15.55
C LEU A 298 -8.07 -1.33 14.66
N SER A 299 -8.80 -2.43 14.45
CA SER A 299 -8.43 -3.49 13.48
C SER A 299 -9.66 -4.31 13.10
N LEU A 300 -9.71 -4.79 11.85
CA LEU A 300 -10.74 -5.73 11.38
C LEU A 300 -10.29 -7.18 11.55
N GLY A 301 -10.43 -7.70 12.77
CA GLY A 301 -10.09 -9.08 13.12
C GLY A 301 -8.59 -9.33 13.18
N GLU A 302 -8.19 -10.40 13.88
CA GLU A 302 -6.81 -10.90 13.84
C GLU A 302 -6.63 -11.73 12.57
N VAL A 303 -5.66 -11.38 11.73
CA VAL A 303 -5.17 -12.28 10.69
C VAL A 303 -3.82 -12.82 11.14
N ASN A 304 -3.86 -14.01 11.74
CA ASN A 304 -2.67 -14.72 12.14
C ASN A 304 -2.26 -15.65 11.01
N VAL A 305 -1.08 -15.43 10.41
CA VAL A 305 -0.45 -16.44 9.55
C VAL A 305 -0.12 -17.63 10.44
N LEU A 306 -0.94 -18.67 10.34
CA LEU A 306 -0.80 -19.85 11.20
C LEU A 306 0.42 -20.66 10.81
N LYS A 307 0.67 -20.81 9.51
CA LYS A 307 1.74 -21.66 8.99
C LYS A 307 2.00 -21.44 7.49
N THR A 308 3.25 -21.16 7.14
CA THR A 308 3.74 -21.34 5.77
C THR A 308 3.88 -22.83 5.45
N ARG A 309 3.25 -23.29 4.36
CA ARG A 309 3.22 -24.68 3.91
C ARG A 309 4.39 -25.02 3.02
N GLU A 310 4.64 -24.18 2.03
CA GLU A 310 5.74 -24.31 1.09
C GLU A 310 6.03 -22.95 0.47
N CYS A 311 7.27 -22.71 0.08
CA CYS A 311 7.67 -21.58 -0.74
C CYS A 311 8.57 -22.07 -1.87
N GLY A 312 8.62 -21.30 -2.96
CA GLY A 312 9.40 -21.66 -4.13
C GLY A 312 9.61 -20.47 -5.05
N ASN A 313 10.17 -20.75 -6.23
CA ASN A 313 10.36 -19.76 -7.27
C ASN A 313 10.08 -20.37 -8.63
N SER A 314 9.00 -19.93 -9.26
CA SER A 314 8.68 -20.23 -10.64
C SER A 314 9.55 -19.41 -11.59
N LYS A 315 9.77 -19.93 -12.79
CA LYS A 315 10.38 -19.20 -13.90
C LYS A 315 9.47 -18.13 -14.50
N ILE A 316 8.15 -18.29 -14.39
CA ILE A 316 7.16 -17.41 -15.01
C ILE A 316 6.56 -16.47 -13.96
N SER A 317 5.95 -17.02 -12.91
CA SER A 317 5.29 -16.22 -11.86
C SER A 317 6.20 -15.78 -10.71
N GLY A 318 7.51 -16.07 -10.79
CA GLY A 318 8.49 -15.64 -9.79
C GLY A 318 8.37 -16.37 -8.45
N LYS A 319 8.85 -15.74 -7.37
CA LYS A 319 8.81 -16.32 -6.02
C LYS A 319 7.37 -16.47 -5.55
N TRP A 320 7.06 -17.56 -4.86
CA TRP A 320 5.71 -17.83 -4.36
C TRP A 320 5.72 -18.46 -2.97
N THR A 321 4.60 -18.32 -2.26
CA THR A 321 4.34 -18.96 -0.98
C THR A 321 2.91 -19.51 -0.92
N VAL A 322 2.76 -20.65 -0.25
CA VAL A 322 1.48 -21.19 0.17
C VAL A 322 1.39 -21.09 1.69
N GLU A 323 0.37 -20.44 2.20
CA GLU A 323 0.22 -20.16 3.63
C GLU A 323 -1.19 -20.50 4.12
N ASP A 324 -1.27 -21.07 5.32
CA ASP A 324 -2.53 -21.20 6.04
C ASP A 324 -2.68 -20.00 6.98
N VAL A 325 -3.81 -19.31 6.91
CA VAL A 325 -4.15 -18.14 7.74
C VAL A 325 -5.45 -18.38 8.50
N GLU A 326 -5.66 -17.67 9.60
CA GLU A 326 -6.95 -17.63 10.30
C GLU A 326 -7.48 -16.19 10.29
N VAL A 327 -8.70 -16.01 9.78
CA VAL A 327 -9.40 -14.72 9.68
C VAL A 327 -10.78 -14.90 10.30
N GLY A 328 -11.09 -14.15 11.36
CA GLY A 328 -12.41 -14.23 12.01
C GLY A 328 -12.77 -15.64 12.53
N GLY A 329 -11.77 -16.44 12.94
CA GLY A 329 -11.94 -17.83 13.39
C GLY A 329 -12.17 -18.85 12.27
N VAL A 330 -12.16 -18.41 11.00
CA VAL A 330 -12.20 -19.28 9.82
C VAL A 330 -10.78 -19.42 9.27
N ARG A 331 -10.41 -20.65 8.88
CA ARG A 331 -9.09 -20.91 8.30
C ARG A 331 -9.14 -20.89 6.79
N TYR A 332 -8.10 -20.32 6.20
CA TYR A 332 -7.92 -20.25 4.76
C TYR A 332 -6.53 -20.74 4.39
N ARG A 333 -6.39 -21.16 3.13
CA ARG A 333 -5.12 -21.40 2.48
C ARG A 333 -4.96 -20.43 1.33
N ARG A 334 -3.86 -19.71 1.28
CA ARG A 334 -3.56 -18.70 0.26
C ARG A 334 -2.36 -19.12 -0.58
N LEU A 335 -2.43 -18.84 -1.88
CA LEU A 335 -1.30 -18.80 -2.80
C LEU A 335 -0.99 -17.32 -3.07
N VAL A 336 0.26 -16.94 -2.88
CA VAL A 336 0.73 -15.57 -3.07
C VAL A 336 2.02 -15.61 -3.88
N PHE A 337 2.10 -14.79 -4.93
CA PHE A 337 3.36 -14.51 -5.62
C PHE A 337 4.04 -13.32 -4.95
N LEU A 338 5.33 -13.42 -4.62
CA LEU A 338 6.05 -12.37 -3.91
C LEU A 338 6.44 -11.20 -4.83
N SER A 339 6.47 -11.41 -6.15
CA SER A 339 6.64 -10.32 -7.12
C SER A 339 5.43 -9.38 -7.15
N SER A 340 4.26 -9.91 -6.85
CA SER A 340 2.99 -9.19 -6.66
C SER A 340 2.48 -9.42 -5.24
N SER A 341 3.34 -9.23 -4.23
CA SER A 341 3.04 -9.58 -2.83
C SER A 341 1.84 -8.84 -2.23
N SER A 342 1.38 -7.78 -2.90
CA SER A 342 0.12 -7.12 -2.58
C SER A 342 -1.08 -7.99 -2.93
N VAL A 343 -1.08 -8.84 -3.96
CA VAL A 343 -2.28 -9.57 -4.40
C VAL A 343 -2.26 -11.04 -3.97
N VAL A 344 -3.30 -11.49 -3.26
CA VAL A 344 -3.53 -12.93 -3.02
C VAL A 344 -4.04 -13.56 -4.33
N GLN A 345 -3.28 -14.49 -4.89
CA GLN A 345 -3.60 -15.12 -6.17
C GLN A 345 -4.79 -16.06 -6.05
N SER A 346 -4.82 -16.89 -5.00
CA SER A 346 -5.93 -17.80 -4.73
C SER A 346 -6.07 -17.98 -3.23
N GLU A 347 -7.31 -17.98 -2.76
CA GLU A 347 -7.66 -18.26 -1.37
C GLU A 347 -8.68 -19.39 -1.34
N ALA A 348 -8.49 -20.36 -0.44
CA ALA A 348 -9.42 -21.46 -0.28
C ALA A 348 -9.76 -21.64 1.19
N LYS A 349 -11.05 -21.74 1.51
CA LYS A 349 -11.50 -22.06 2.86
C LYS A 349 -11.03 -23.46 3.25
N LEU A 350 -10.60 -23.62 4.50
CA LEU A 350 -10.19 -24.90 5.07
C LEU A 350 -11.26 -25.43 6.03
N ILE A 351 -11.65 -26.69 5.84
CA ILE A 351 -12.61 -27.40 6.69
C ILE A 351 -11.96 -28.64 7.33
N LYS A 352 -12.47 -29.05 8.50
CA LYS A 352 -12.03 -30.30 9.14
C LYS A 352 -12.75 -31.48 8.49
N SER A 353 -11.97 -32.37 7.86
CA SER A 353 -12.44 -33.67 7.40
C SER A 353 -12.94 -34.54 8.56
N LYS A 354 -13.68 -35.62 8.24
CA LYS A 354 -14.11 -36.65 9.22
C LYS A 354 -12.96 -37.23 10.06
N LYS A 355 -11.72 -37.20 9.53
CA LYS A 355 -10.49 -37.64 10.22
C LYS A 355 -9.78 -36.50 10.98
N ARG A 356 -10.46 -35.37 11.22
CA ARG A 356 -9.95 -34.16 11.90
C ARG A 356 -8.73 -33.50 11.23
N LYS A 357 -8.45 -33.81 9.96
CA LYS A 357 -7.43 -33.12 9.15
C LYS A 357 -8.06 -31.94 8.43
N TRP A 358 -7.36 -30.81 8.39
CA TRP A 358 -7.73 -29.65 7.57
C TRP A 358 -7.55 -29.99 6.09
N VAL A 359 -8.61 -29.78 5.31
CA VAL A 359 -8.66 -29.99 3.87
C VAL A 359 -9.31 -28.77 3.21
N VAL A 360 -9.03 -28.57 1.93
CA VAL A 360 -9.65 -27.51 1.15
C VAL A 360 -11.15 -27.79 1.01
N ASP A 361 -11.96 -26.77 1.24
CA ASP A 361 -13.38 -26.77 0.96
C ASP A 361 -13.58 -26.52 -0.53
N LEU A 362 -14.08 -27.53 -1.25
CA LEU A 362 -14.39 -27.44 -2.68
C LEU A 362 -15.86 -27.14 -2.94
N ASP A 363 -16.66 -26.98 -1.87
CA ASP A 363 -18.10 -26.68 -1.95
C ASP A 363 -18.40 -25.18 -1.79
N THR A 364 -17.37 -24.35 -1.51
CA THR A 364 -17.48 -22.90 -1.32
C THR A 364 -16.39 -22.18 -2.10
N LEU A 365 -16.76 -21.13 -2.85
CA LEU A 365 -15.82 -20.18 -3.43
C LEU A 365 -15.65 -19.03 -2.43
N THR A 366 -14.42 -18.56 -2.22
CA THR A 366 -14.15 -17.46 -1.26
C THR A 366 -13.96 -16.11 -1.94
N CYS A 367 -13.87 -16.10 -3.27
CA CYS A 367 -13.70 -14.89 -4.05
C CYS A 367 -15.04 -14.50 -4.69
N ASP A 368 -15.55 -13.31 -4.35
CA ASP A 368 -16.86 -12.84 -4.83
C ASP A 368 -16.96 -12.81 -6.36
N HIS A 369 -15.88 -12.47 -7.05
CA HIS A 369 -15.86 -12.49 -8.52
C HIS A 369 -16.00 -13.91 -9.11
N HIS A 370 -15.52 -14.96 -8.42
CA HIS A 370 -15.77 -16.35 -8.84
C HIS A 370 -17.25 -16.71 -8.71
N GLU A 371 -17.92 -16.26 -7.65
CA GLU A 371 -19.37 -16.46 -7.48
C GLU A 371 -20.18 -15.70 -8.53
N ALA A 372 -19.86 -14.41 -8.73
CA ALA A 372 -20.49 -13.58 -9.75
C ALA A 372 -20.30 -14.15 -11.17
N MET A 373 -19.15 -14.74 -11.48
CA MET A 373 -18.93 -15.41 -12.77
C MET A 373 -19.90 -16.58 -13.00
N LEU A 374 -20.32 -17.30 -11.95
CA LEU A 374 -21.28 -18.40 -12.08
C LEU A 374 -22.63 -17.95 -12.62
N THR A 375 -22.98 -16.65 -12.55
CA THR A 375 -24.21 -16.12 -13.16
C THR A 375 -24.30 -16.40 -14.67
N ALA A 376 -23.17 -16.65 -15.35
CA ALA A 376 -23.15 -17.10 -16.74
C ALA A 376 -24.00 -18.35 -17.01
N PHE A 377 -24.15 -19.25 -16.04
CA PHE A 377 -24.98 -20.44 -16.18
C PHE A 377 -26.47 -20.12 -16.40
N ALA A 378 -26.95 -18.98 -15.91
CA ALA A 378 -28.33 -18.54 -16.06
C ALA A 378 -28.70 -18.22 -17.51
N PHE A 379 -27.70 -17.85 -18.32
CA PHE A 379 -27.87 -17.44 -19.71
C PHE A 379 -27.85 -18.63 -20.68
N LEU A 380 -27.56 -19.85 -20.20
CA LEU A 380 -27.67 -21.05 -21.00
C LEU A 380 -29.16 -21.42 -21.21
N PRO A 381 -29.54 -21.99 -22.37
CA PRO A 381 -30.92 -22.41 -22.62
C PRO A 381 -31.35 -23.42 -21.56
N GLN A 382 -32.63 -23.39 -21.12
CA GLN A 382 -33.24 -24.20 -20.03
C GLN A 382 -32.73 -25.65 -19.93
N ARG A 383 -31.53 -25.80 -19.38
CA ARG A 383 -30.95 -27.04 -18.91
C ARG A 383 -31.27 -27.02 -17.43
N ASN A 384 -31.92 -28.06 -16.94
CA ASN A 384 -31.77 -28.35 -15.53
C ASN A 384 -30.26 -28.57 -15.33
N LEU A 385 -29.55 -27.54 -14.84
CA LEU A 385 -28.09 -27.50 -14.73
C LEU A 385 -27.52 -28.71 -13.95
N LEU A 386 -28.39 -29.36 -13.15
CA LEU A 386 -28.09 -30.49 -12.28
C LEU A 386 -28.84 -31.78 -12.64
N ASP A 387 -29.63 -31.82 -13.73
CA ASP A 387 -30.39 -33.02 -14.10
C ASP A 387 -29.56 -33.93 -15.01
N SER A 388 -29.03 -34.99 -14.38
CA SER A 388 -28.24 -36.04 -15.02
C SER A 388 -29.03 -36.87 -16.04
N SER A 389 -30.36 -36.70 -16.13
CA SER A 389 -31.23 -37.55 -16.96
C SER A 389 -31.31 -37.15 -18.44
N ARG A 390 -30.75 -35.99 -18.84
CA ARG A 390 -30.69 -35.55 -20.24
C ARG A 390 -29.24 -35.47 -20.72
N GLY A 391 -28.91 -36.23 -21.77
CA GLY A 391 -27.55 -36.44 -22.29
C GLY A 391 -26.83 -35.25 -22.93
N ALA A 392 -27.12 -34.00 -22.56
CA ALA A 392 -26.34 -32.84 -22.99
C ALA A 392 -25.17 -32.60 -22.04
N GLN A 393 -23.95 -32.94 -22.48
CA GLN A 393 -22.72 -32.78 -21.70
C GLN A 393 -22.31 -31.31 -21.68
N LEU A 394 -22.37 -30.66 -20.50
CA LEU A 394 -21.88 -29.29 -20.33
C LEU A 394 -20.38 -29.23 -20.63
N LYS A 395 -19.92 -28.25 -21.41
CA LYS A 395 -18.49 -28.08 -21.69
C LYS A 395 -18.00 -26.69 -21.33
N VAL A 396 -17.03 -26.60 -20.43
CA VAL A 396 -16.52 -25.34 -19.87
C VAL A 396 -15.03 -25.22 -20.11
N ALA A 397 -14.59 -24.02 -20.51
CA ALA A 397 -13.18 -23.63 -20.50
C ALA A 397 -12.93 -22.65 -19.36
N VAL A 398 -11.83 -22.82 -18.64
CA VAL A 398 -11.33 -21.87 -17.64
C VAL A 398 -9.94 -21.42 -18.09
N LEU A 399 -9.82 -20.17 -18.51
CA LEU A 399 -8.57 -19.56 -18.95
C LEU A 399 -7.97 -18.82 -17.76
N GLY A 400 -6.85 -19.33 -17.25
CA GLY A 400 -6.28 -18.96 -15.95
C GLY A 400 -6.71 -19.94 -14.88
N LEU A 401 -5.76 -20.73 -14.35
CA LEU A 401 -6.08 -21.73 -13.33
C LEU A 401 -5.89 -21.17 -11.92
N GLY A 402 -4.75 -20.51 -11.68
CA GLY A 402 -4.35 -20.13 -10.33
C GLY A 402 -4.27 -21.33 -9.38
N GLY A 403 -4.80 -21.20 -8.17
CA GLY A 403 -5.01 -22.32 -7.24
C GLY A 403 -6.04 -23.37 -7.73
N GLY A 404 -6.75 -23.10 -8.83
CA GLY A 404 -7.64 -24.05 -9.49
C GLY A 404 -8.99 -24.27 -8.80
N LEU A 405 -9.41 -23.32 -7.98
CA LEU A 405 -10.61 -23.42 -7.14
C LEU A 405 -11.89 -23.37 -7.97
N LEU A 406 -12.01 -22.40 -8.89
CA LEU A 406 -13.13 -22.32 -9.82
C LEU A 406 -13.24 -23.62 -10.64
N ALA A 407 -12.14 -24.09 -11.22
CA ALA A 407 -12.11 -25.32 -12.01
C ALA A 407 -12.51 -26.57 -11.18
N SER A 408 -12.03 -26.67 -9.94
CA SER A 408 -12.35 -27.77 -9.03
C SER A 408 -13.81 -27.75 -8.55
N PHE A 409 -14.32 -26.55 -8.25
CA PHE A 409 -15.73 -26.32 -7.92
C PHE A 409 -16.63 -26.77 -9.08
N LEU A 410 -16.33 -26.34 -10.30
CA LEU A 410 -17.07 -26.72 -11.50
C LEU A 410 -17.05 -28.25 -11.72
N TYR A 411 -15.88 -28.88 -11.60
CA TYR A 411 -15.74 -30.33 -11.75
C TYR A 411 -16.59 -31.12 -10.74
N ARG A 412 -16.71 -30.60 -9.51
CA ARG A 412 -17.44 -31.21 -8.40
C ARG A 412 -18.96 -31.01 -8.51
N HIS A 413 -19.40 -29.80 -8.85
CA HIS A 413 -20.83 -29.45 -8.86
C HIS A 413 -21.54 -29.80 -10.19
N PHE A 414 -20.79 -30.00 -11.28
CA PHE A 414 -21.33 -30.44 -12.58
C PHE A 414 -20.81 -31.85 -12.93
N PRO A 415 -21.43 -32.93 -12.41
CA PRO A 415 -20.91 -34.30 -12.53
C PRO A 415 -20.91 -34.84 -13.97
N THR A 416 -21.75 -34.27 -14.85
CA THR A 416 -21.76 -34.59 -16.28
C THR A 416 -20.96 -33.58 -17.10
N GLY A 417 -20.41 -32.53 -16.50
CA GLY A 417 -19.64 -31.51 -17.21
C GLY A 417 -18.23 -31.96 -17.55
N THR A 418 -17.71 -31.45 -18.66
CA THR A 418 -16.30 -31.50 -19.06
C THR A 418 -15.67 -30.12 -18.88
N ILE A 419 -14.59 -30.05 -18.12
CA ILE A 419 -13.87 -28.82 -17.78
C ILE A 419 -12.47 -28.91 -18.38
N VAL A 420 -12.09 -27.87 -19.12
CA VAL A 420 -10.74 -27.67 -19.63
C VAL A 420 -10.17 -26.42 -18.98
N ALA A 421 -9.18 -26.57 -18.10
CA ALA A 421 -8.45 -25.45 -17.52
C ALA A 421 -7.14 -25.22 -18.27
N VAL A 422 -6.78 -23.95 -18.50
CA VAL A 422 -5.56 -23.56 -19.20
C VAL A 422 -4.72 -22.68 -18.28
N GLU A 423 -3.48 -23.08 -18.04
CA GLU A 423 -2.52 -22.38 -17.17
C GLU A 423 -1.21 -22.19 -17.91
N LEU A 424 -0.65 -20.98 -17.85
CA LEU A 424 0.62 -20.68 -18.50
C LEU A 424 1.78 -21.31 -17.71
N ASP A 425 1.70 -21.31 -16.38
CA ASP A 425 2.80 -21.70 -15.51
C ASP A 425 2.67 -23.16 -15.01
N PRO A 426 3.58 -24.07 -15.42
CA PRO A 426 3.57 -25.46 -14.92
C PRO A 426 3.73 -25.56 -13.41
N ASP A 427 4.47 -24.64 -12.77
CA ASP A 427 4.69 -24.67 -11.32
C ASP A 427 3.38 -24.33 -10.58
N VAL A 428 2.57 -23.42 -11.13
CA VAL A 428 1.23 -23.10 -10.59
C VAL A 428 0.30 -24.31 -10.62
N VAL A 429 0.32 -25.09 -11.71
CA VAL A 429 -0.43 -26.35 -11.78
C VAL A 429 0.03 -27.33 -10.70
N GLN A 430 1.35 -27.45 -10.47
CA GLN A 430 1.88 -28.32 -9.42
C GLN A 430 1.48 -27.85 -8.01
N ILE A 431 1.48 -26.54 -7.77
CA ILE A 431 1.02 -25.96 -6.51
C ILE A 431 -0.47 -26.28 -6.30
N ALA A 432 -1.31 -26.09 -7.32
CA ALA A 432 -2.73 -26.35 -7.26
C ALA A 432 -3.04 -27.83 -6.95
N LEU A 433 -2.34 -28.77 -7.60
CA LEU A 433 -2.43 -30.21 -7.33
C LEU A 433 -2.03 -30.56 -5.88
N ARG A 434 -0.94 -29.99 -5.39
CA ARG A 434 -0.40 -30.34 -4.06
C ARG A 434 -1.17 -29.71 -2.91
N TRP A 435 -1.57 -28.45 -3.06
CA TRP A 435 -2.00 -27.62 -1.94
C TRP A 435 -3.45 -27.19 -2.00
N PHE A 436 -4.04 -27.11 -3.19
CA PHE A 436 -5.41 -26.63 -3.40
C PHE A 436 -6.40 -27.74 -3.79
N SER A 437 -5.95 -29.00 -3.75
CA SER A 437 -6.80 -30.17 -4.04
C SER A 437 -7.40 -30.15 -5.46
N LEU A 438 -6.65 -29.59 -6.42
CA LEU A 438 -6.99 -29.70 -7.83
C LEU A 438 -7.12 -31.19 -8.21
N PRO A 439 -8.21 -31.61 -8.90
CA PRO A 439 -8.37 -32.99 -9.30
C PRO A 439 -7.34 -33.38 -10.36
N ASP A 440 -6.92 -34.64 -10.32
CA ASP A 440 -6.14 -35.24 -11.40
C ASP A 440 -6.93 -35.19 -12.72
N SER A 441 -6.23 -35.06 -13.84
CA SER A 441 -6.89 -35.09 -15.14
C SER A 441 -7.51 -36.46 -15.40
N ASP A 442 -8.77 -36.46 -15.83
CA ASP A 442 -9.55 -37.65 -16.17
C ASP A 442 -10.36 -37.41 -17.46
N GLY A 443 -11.34 -38.26 -17.75
CA GLY A 443 -12.18 -38.10 -18.95
C GLY A 443 -13.06 -36.83 -18.97
N ARG A 444 -13.23 -36.15 -17.82
CA ARG A 444 -14.04 -34.94 -17.65
C ARG A 444 -13.22 -33.70 -17.28
N PHE A 445 -12.05 -33.87 -16.67
CA PHE A 445 -11.20 -32.77 -16.23
C PHE A 445 -9.87 -32.79 -16.96
N THR A 446 -9.52 -31.70 -17.63
CA THR A 446 -8.22 -31.57 -18.30
C THR A 446 -7.56 -30.27 -17.89
N VAL A 447 -6.28 -30.33 -17.51
CA VAL A 447 -5.44 -29.16 -17.31
C VAL A 447 -4.40 -29.10 -18.43
N LEU A 448 -4.35 -27.99 -19.14
CA LEU A 448 -3.41 -27.76 -20.24
C LEU A 448 -2.40 -26.69 -19.79
N VAL A 449 -1.13 -27.09 -19.67
CA VAL A 449 -0.03 -26.16 -19.44
C VAL A 449 0.35 -25.51 -20.77
N GLN A 450 -0.22 -24.35 -21.06
CA GLN A 450 0.01 -23.61 -22.29
C GLN A 450 -0.49 -22.17 -22.18
N ASP A 451 0.01 -21.31 -23.06
CA ASP A 451 -0.53 -19.99 -23.29
C ASP A 451 -2.01 -20.04 -23.75
N ALA A 452 -2.88 -19.24 -23.13
CA ALA A 452 -4.31 -19.23 -23.43
C ALA A 452 -4.63 -18.64 -24.81
N LEU A 453 -3.88 -17.68 -25.34
CA LEU A 453 -4.04 -17.21 -26.72
C LEU A 453 -3.65 -18.31 -27.71
N ARG A 454 -2.60 -19.09 -27.40
CA ARG A 454 -2.24 -20.28 -28.19
C ARG A 454 -3.37 -21.32 -28.16
N PHE A 455 -3.94 -21.60 -26.99
CA PHE A 455 -5.11 -22.48 -26.87
C PHE A 455 -6.26 -22.03 -27.76
N LEU A 456 -6.63 -20.75 -27.71
CA LEU A 456 -7.69 -20.19 -28.54
C LEU A 456 -7.42 -20.38 -30.03
N ASN A 457 -6.18 -20.15 -30.47
CA ASN A 457 -5.77 -20.38 -31.86
C ASN A 457 -5.77 -21.85 -32.25
N ASP A 458 -5.30 -22.74 -31.38
CA ASP A 458 -5.29 -24.19 -31.61
C ASP A 458 -6.70 -24.77 -31.69
N MET A 459 -7.70 -24.11 -31.10
CA MET A 459 -9.10 -24.51 -31.18
C MET A 459 -9.78 -24.04 -32.47
N LYS A 460 -9.26 -23.00 -33.15
CA LYS A 460 -9.81 -22.52 -34.42
C LYS A 460 -9.71 -23.61 -35.50
N GLY A 461 -10.82 -23.84 -36.22
CA GLY A 461 -10.85 -24.75 -37.36
C GLY A 461 -10.79 -26.25 -37.02
N LYS A 462 -10.64 -26.64 -35.74
CA LYS A 462 -10.83 -28.04 -35.35
C LYS A 462 -12.33 -28.35 -35.29
N ALA A 463 -12.73 -29.52 -35.77
CA ALA A 463 -14.09 -30.06 -35.59
C ALA A 463 -14.32 -30.50 -34.12
N VAL A 464 -14.17 -29.57 -33.18
CA VAL A 464 -14.33 -29.80 -31.75
C VAL A 464 -15.70 -29.28 -31.33
N ILE A 465 -16.37 -30.02 -30.44
CA ILE A 465 -17.62 -29.56 -29.82
C ILE A 465 -17.34 -28.22 -29.12
N PRO A 466 -18.03 -27.14 -29.52
CA PRO A 466 -17.80 -25.80 -28.96
C PRO A 466 -18.16 -25.74 -27.47
N PHE A 467 -17.61 -24.76 -26.75
CA PHE A 467 -17.83 -24.58 -25.32
C PHE A 467 -19.20 -23.94 -25.04
N ASP A 468 -19.82 -24.34 -23.92
CA ASP A 468 -21.00 -23.66 -23.37
C ASP A 468 -20.58 -22.39 -22.62
N ILE A 469 -19.51 -22.45 -21.83
CA ILE A 469 -19.01 -21.29 -21.10
C ILE A 469 -17.49 -21.21 -21.22
N ILE A 470 -16.99 -19.98 -21.38
CA ILE A 470 -15.58 -19.64 -21.20
C ILE A 470 -15.49 -18.70 -20.00
N PHE A 471 -14.74 -19.08 -18.98
CA PHE A 471 -14.33 -18.21 -17.89
C PHE A 471 -12.95 -17.64 -18.23
N LEU A 472 -12.82 -16.31 -18.27
CA LEU A 472 -11.56 -15.61 -18.43
C LEU A 472 -11.16 -14.97 -17.09
N ASP A 473 -10.20 -15.58 -16.41
CA ASP A 473 -9.71 -15.17 -15.09
C ASP A 473 -8.16 -15.14 -15.10
N LEU A 474 -7.62 -14.22 -15.90
CA LEU A 474 -6.18 -14.03 -16.08
C LEU A 474 -5.78 -12.66 -15.55
N ALA A 475 -4.85 -12.59 -14.61
CA ALA A 475 -4.28 -11.32 -14.19
C ALA A 475 -3.16 -10.89 -15.16
N ALA A 476 -3.08 -9.59 -15.45
CA ALA A 476 -1.95 -8.97 -16.14
C ALA A 476 -0.71 -8.98 -15.22
N ALA A 477 0.49 -9.00 -15.82
CA ALA A 477 1.71 -8.72 -15.08
C ALA A 477 1.68 -7.25 -14.57
N ASP A 478 2.31 -6.97 -13.43
CA ASP A 478 2.28 -5.68 -12.69
C ASP A 478 2.77 -4.44 -13.47
N HIS A 479 3.00 -4.54 -14.77
CA HIS A 479 3.57 -3.50 -15.63
C HIS A 479 2.57 -2.86 -16.61
N GLU A 480 1.28 -3.25 -16.61
CA GLU A 480 0.28 -2.57 -17.44
C GLU A 480 -0.41 -1.43 -16.67
N PRO A 481 -0.19 -0.14 -17.04
CA PRO A 481 -0.82 0.98 -16.36
C PRO A 481 -2.35 0.92 -16.52
N GLY A 482 -3.05 0.88 -15.39
CA GLY A 482 -4.51 1.06 -15.28
C GLY A 482 -5.40 -0.13 -15.64
N LEU A 483 -4.86 -1.24 -16.17
CA LEU A 483 -5.57 -2.51 -16.36
C LEU A 483 -4.82 -3.64 -15.63
N SER A 484 -5.50 -4.31 -14.71
CA SER A 484 -4.94 -5.41 -13.91
C SER A 484 -5.47 -6.77 -14.34
N CYS A 485 -6.69 -6.84 -14.88
CA CYS A 485 -7.28 -8.08 -15.38
C CYS A 485 -8.36 -7.76 -16.43
N PRO A 486 -8.42 -8.45 -17.58
CA PRO A 486 -7.41 -9.36 -18.11
C PRO A 486 -6.20 -8.62 -18.72
N PRO A 487 -5.10 -9.31 -19.10
CA PRO A 487 -4.07 -8.71 -19.95
C PRO A 487 -4.68 -8.14 -21.24
N ARG A 488 -4.17 -6.99 -21.71
CA ARG A 488 -4.72 -6.26 -22.88
C ARG A 488 -4.86 -7.13 -24.13
N GLU A 489 -3.99 -8.12 -24.32
CA GLU A 489 -4.02 -9.02 -25.47
C GLU A 489 -5.34 -9.79 -25.58
N PHE A 490 -6.00 -10.08 -24.45
CA PHE A 490 -7.29 -10.78 -24.42
C PHE A 490 -8.49 -9.87 -24.75
N LEU A 491 -8.30 -8.55 -24.72
CA LEU A 491 -9.29 -7.54 -25.12
C LEU A 491 -9.15 -7.11 -26.58
N THR A 492 -8.18 -7.67 -27.32
CA THR A 492 -8.06 -7.42 -28.76
C THR A 492 -9.21 -8.05 -29.52
N SER A 493 -9.62 -7.44 -30.64
CA SER A 493 -10.66 -8.02 -31.50
C SER A 493 -10.31 -9.44 -31.94
N THR A 494 -9.03 -9.76 -32.14
CA THR A 494 -8.58 -11.11 -32.52
C THR A 494 -8.85 -12.15 -31.43
N ALA A 495 -8.54 -11.84 -30.17
CA ALA A 495 -8.77 -12.73 -29.04
C ALA A 495 -10.27 -12.85 -28.70
N LEU A 496 -10.99 -11.73 -28.68
CA LEU A 496 -12.44 -11.70 -28.44
C LEU A 496 -13.20 -12.50 -29.50
N ASN A 497 -12.88 -12.33 -30.79
CA ASN A 497 -13.48 -13.15 -31.84
C ASN A 497 -13.09 -14.63 -31.72
N ALA A 498 -11.86 -14.95 -31.30
CA ALA A 498 -11.48 -16.34 -31.06
C ALA A 498 -12.31 -17.00 -29.96
N MET A 499 -12.54 -16.30 -28.85
CA MET A 499 -13.43 -16.76 -27.77
C MET A 499 -14.87 -16.89 -28.27
N TYR A 500 -15.36 -15.91 -29.03
CA TYR A 500 -16.69 -15.93 -29.64
C TYR A 500 -16.88 -17.14 -30.57
N ASP A 501 -15.89 -17.46 -31.41
CA ASP A 501 -15.95 -18.53 -32.41
C ASP A 501 -15.99 -19.93 -31.77
N ILE A 502 -15.28 -20.14 -30.66
CA ILE A 502 -15.23 -21.44 -29.98
C ILE A 502 -16.40 -21.65 -29.00
N LEU A 503 -17.19 -20.60 -28.73
CA LEU A 503 -18.47 -20.72 -28.02
C LEU A 503 -19.55 -21.28 -28.94
N ASN A 504 -20.42 -22.12 -28.37
CA ASN A 504 -21.59 -22.60 -29.09
C ASN A 504 -22.61 -21.47 -29.29
N ALA A 505 -23.65 -21.70 -30.09
CA ALA A 505 -24.62 -20.67 -30.46
C ALA A 505 -25.30 -19.96 -29.26
N ASN A 506 -25.42 -20.65 -28.12
CA ASN A 506 -25.97 -20.11 -26.87
C ASN A 506 -24.89 -20.01 -25.77
N GLY A 507 -23.62 -19.98 -26.15
CA GLY A 507 -22.52 -19.95 -25.22
C GLY A 507 -22.35 -18.58 -24.57
N VAL A 508 -21.63 -18.55 -23.46
CA VAL A 508 -21.44 -17.35 -22.64
C VAL A 508 -19.96 -17.17 -22.33
N LEU A 509 -19.47 -15.94 -22.51
CA LEU A 509 -18.17 -15.53 -21.96
C LEU A 509 -18.42 -14.87 -20.60
N ALA A 510 -17.75 -15.35 -19.56
CA ALA A 510 -17.68 -14.72 -18.24
C ALA A 510 -16.26 -14.21 -18.04
N LEU A 511 -16.09 -12.92 -17.79
CA LEU A 511 -14.80 -12.26 -17.76
C LEU A 511 -14.66 -11.43 -16.49
N ASN A 512 -13.55 -11.62 -15.77
CA ASN A 512 -13.15 -10.75 -14.68
C ASN A 512 -12.44 -9.51 -15.25
N LEU A 513 -12.97 -8.31 -14.99
CA LEU A 513 -12.43 -7.03 -15.45
C LEU A 513 -12.03 -6.17 -14.25
N VAL A 514 -10.74 -5.93 -14.10
CA VAL A 514 -10.17 -5.10 -13.04
C VAL A 514 -9.39 -3.97 -13.71
N ALA A 515 -10.02 -2.79 -13.79
CA ALA A 515 -9.41 -1.59 -14.34
C ALA A 515 -9.51 -0.47 -13.31
N ARG A 516 -8.39 0.19 -13.03
CA ARG A 516 -8.31 1.29 -12.05
C ARG A 516 -8.48 2.66 -12.69
N ASP A 517 -8.40 2.71 -14.01
CA ASP A 517 -8.58 3.90 -14.83
C ASP A 517 -9.93 3.83 -15.56
N ASP A 518 -10.75 4.88 -15.43
CA ASP A 518 -12.11 4.91 -15.98
C ASP A 518 -12.12 4.88 -17.51
N GLU A 519 -11.13 5.51 -18.18
CA GLU A 519 -11.04 5.50 -19.65
C GLU A 519 -10.70 4.10 -20.15
N ILE A 520 -9.77 3.42 -19.47
CA ILE A 520 -9.40 2.03 -19.77
C ILE A 520 -10.57 1.08 -19.50
N LEU A 521 -11.31 1.28 -18.41
CA LEU A 521 -12.51 0.49 -18.11
C LEU A 521 -13.55 0.62 -19.25
N ILE A 522 -13.84 1.85 -19.67
CA ILE A 522 -14.78 2.15 -20.77
C ILE A 522 -14.28 1.54 -22.08
N ALA A 523 -12.99 1.72 -22.41
CA ALA A 523 -12.39 1.17 -23.63
C ALA A 523 -12.46 -0.37 -23.65
N SER A 524 -12.22 -1.01 -22.50
CA SER A 524 -12.29 -2.47 -22.34
C SER A 524 -13.71 -2.99 -22.58
N LYS A 525 -14.72 -2.35 -21.97
CA LYS A 525 -16.13 -2.67 -22.20
C LYS A 525 -16.51 -2.49 -23.67
N ASN A 526 -16.09 -1.40 -24.30
CA ASN A 526 -16.36 -1.14 -25.72
C ASN A 526 -15.71 -2.17 -26.65
N ALA A 527 -14.50 -2.64 -26.33
CA ALA A 527 -13.86 -3.72 -27.07
C ALA A 527 -14.70 -5.01 -27.00
N VAL A 528 -15.17 -5.40 -25.83
CA VAL A 528 -16.04 -6.58 -25.67
C VAL A 528 -17.37 -6.40 -26.41
N ARG A 529 -17.99 -5.21 -26.36
CA ARG A 529 -19.24 -4.89 -27.06
C ARG A 529 -19.12 -4.96 -28.59
N SER A 530 -17.92 -4.75 -29.13
CA SER A 530 -17.70 -4.86 -30.57
C SER A 530 -17.88 -6.29 -31.10
N VAL A 531 -17.89 -7.29 -30.20
CA VAL A 531 -18.02 -8.72 -30.55
C VAL A 531 -19.28 -9.34 -29.92
N PHE A 532 -19.60 -9.00 -28.67
CA PHE A 532 -20.77 -9.53 -27.96
C PHE A 532 -21.93 -8.53 -27.98
N PRO A 533 -23.15 -8.95 -28.38
CA PRO A 533 -24.28 -8.03 -28.58
C PRO A 533 -24.83 -7.46 -27.28
N ARG A 534 -24.63 -8.15 -26.15
CA ARG A 534 -25.03 -7.71 -24.81
C ARG A 534 -23.94 -8.01 -23.81
N ILE A 535 -23.77 -7.11 -22.85
CA ILE A 535 -22.90 -7.27 -21.70
C ILE A 535 -23.72 -6.97 -20.45
N TYR A 536 -23.76 -7.92 -19.54
CA TYR A 536 -24.26 -7.72 -18.19
C TYR A 536 -23.10 -7.55 -17.23
N VAL A 537 -23.22 -6.64 -16.29
CA VAL A 537 -22.15 -6.27 -15.36
C VAL A 537 -22.62 -6.56 -13.96
N HIS A 538 -21.83 -7.36 -13.24
CA HIS A 538 -21.91 -7.46 -11.80
C HIS A 538 -20.84 -6.55 -11.20
N LEU A 539 -21.27 -5.58 -10.40
CA LEU A 539 -20.40 -4.68 -9.67
C LEU A 539 -20.19 -5.22 -8.26
N SER A 540 -18.94 -5.39 -7.84
CA SER A 540 -18.65 -5.58 -6.42
C SER A 540 -18.80 -4.24 -5.69
N GLU A 541 -19.55 -4.21 -4.59
CA GLU A 541 -19.68 -3.01 -3.75
C GLU A 541 -18.37 -2.71 -2.98
N GLU A 542 -17.52 -3.72 -2.80
CA GLU A 542 -16.32 -3.67 -1.95
C GLU A 542 -15.00 -3.69 -2.75
N ASP A 543 -15.04 -3.94 -4.06
CA ASP A 543 -13.86 -4.10 -4.93
C ASP A 543 -14.02 -3.42 -6.30
N VAL A 544 -12.90 -3.05 -6.94
CA VAL A 544 -12.86 -2.50 -8.32
C VAL A 544 -13.18 -3.56 -9.39
N ASN A 545 -13.33 -4.82 -8.99
CA ASN A 545 -13.60 -5.92 -9.89
C ASN A 545 -15.02 -5.81 -10.47
N GLN A 546 -15.11 -5.86 -11.80
CA GLN A 546 -16.36 -5.99 -12.53
C GLN A 546 -16.38 -7.34 -13.24
N VAL A 547 -17.42 -8.13 -13.00
CA VAL A 547 -17.62 -9.35 -13.77
C VAL A 547 -18.52 -9.05 -14.95
N LEU A 548 -18.01 -9.25 -16.16
CA LEU A 548 -18.75 -9.12 -17.40
C LEU A 548 -19.32 -10.48 -17.81
N ILE A 549 -20.63 -10.55 -18.01
CA ILE A 549 -21.34 -11.71 -18.55
C ILE A 549 -21.82 -11.37 -19.95
N CYS A 550 -21.26 -12.07 -20.92
CA CYS A 550 -21.36 -11.76 -22.35
C CYS A 550 -21.97 -12.96 -23.10
N PRO A 551 -23.31 -13.10 -23.14
CA PRO A 551 -23.94 -14.14 -23.92
C PRO A 551 -23.75 -13.92 -25.43
N LYS A 552 -23.54 -15.01 -26.17
CA LYS A 552 -23.45 -14.97 -27.64
C LYS A 552 -24.80 -14.65 -28.29
N GLY A 553 -25.89 -15.09 -27.68
CA GLY A 553 -27.27 -14.82 -28.09
C GLY A 553 -27.91 -13.65 -27.35
N GLU A 554 -29.08 -13.20 -27.82
CA GLU A 554 -29.83 -12.07 -27.24
C GLU A 554 -30.72 -12.49 -26.05
N VAL A 555 -30.14 -13.16 -25.06
CA VAL A 555 -30.87 -13.54 -23.83
C VAL A 555 -31.03 -12.30 -22.95
N SER A 556 -32.24 -12.02 -22.45
CA SER A 556 -32.49 -10.92 -21.50
C SER A 556 -32.27 -11.37 -20.04
N LEU A 557 -32.13 -10.42 -19.12
CA LEU A 557 -31.97 -10.73 -17.70
C LEU A 557 -33.22 -11.43 -17.14
N GLU A 558 -34.42 -11.03 -17.58
CA GLU A 558 -35.67 -11.68 -17.19
C GLU A 558 -35.72 -13.13 -17.67
N GLN A 559 -35.27 -13.40 -18.90
CA GLN A 559 -35.18 -14.76 -19.43
C GLN A 559 -34.17 -15.62 -18.67
N ALA A 560 -33.04 -15.03 -18.26
CA ALA A 560 -32.03 -15.71 -17.45
C ALA A 560 -32.57 -16.05 -16.04
N LEU A 561 -33.29 -15.12 -15.41
CA LEU A 561 -33.93 -15.32 -14.10
C LEU A 561 -35.01 -16.41 -14.15
N ASP A 562 -35.87 -16.40 -15.18
CA ASP A 562 -36.91 -17.42 -15.37
C ASP A 562 -36.35 -18.83 -15.68
N GLY A 563 -35.13 -18.89 -16.21
CA GLY A 563 -34.44 -20.13 -16.58
C GLY A 563 -33.96 -20.95 -15.39
N ILE A 564 -33.78 -20.35 -14.21
CA ILE A 564 -33.24 -21.03 -13.03
C ILE A 564 -34.35 -21.71 -12.24
N ARG A 565 -34.39 -23.04 -12.36
CA ARG A 565 -35.13 -23.88 -11.41
C ARG A 565 -34.23 -24.24 -10.25
N VAL A 566 -34.28 -23.44 -9.19
CA VAL A 566 -33.51 -23.69 -7.95
C VAL A 566 -33.98 -25.01 -7.34
N ASN A 567 -33.14 -26.05 -7.43
CA ASN A 567 -33.31 -27.22 -6.59
C ASN A 567 -32.76 -26.87 -5.20
N LYS A 568 -33.62 -26.79 -4.19
CA LYS A 568 -33.33 -26.25 -2.84
C LYS A 568 -32.25 -27.00 -2.04
N ASN A 569 -31.57 -27.98 -2.64
CA ASN A 569 -30.61 -28.86 -1.99
C ASN A 569 -29.14 -28.42 -2.15
N GLN A 570 -28.83 -27.34 -2.88
CA GLN A 570 -27.45 -26.81 -3.00
C GLN A 570 -27.42 -25.33 -2.62
N SER A 571 -26.57 -24.97 -1.64
CA SER A 571 -26.49 -23.62 -1.06
C SER A 571 -25.99 -22.57 -2.05
N TRP A 572 -25.00 -22.89 -2.89
CA TRP A 572 -24.43 -21.96 -3.87
C TRP A 572 -25.46 -21.48 -4.92
N LEU A 573 -26.50 -22.25 -5.20
CA LEU A 573 -27.60 -21.83 -6.08
C LEU A 573 -28.40 -20.66 -5.50
N THR A 574 -28.40 -20.50 -4.18
CA THR A 574 -29.07 -19.36 -3.54
C THR A 574 -28.26 -18.09 -3.75
N GLN A 575 -26.93 -18.16 -3.61
CA GLN A 575 -26.03 -17.05 -3.88
C GLN A 575 -26.09 -16.62 -5.35
N LEU A 576 -26.10 -17.60 -6.27
CA LEU A 576 -26.30 -17.35 -7.71
C LEU A 576 -27.52 -16.46 -8.00
N VAL A 577 -28.66 -16.71 -7.34
CA VAL A 577 -29.89 -15.92 -7.51
C VAL A 577 -29.72 -14.50 -6.98
N THR A 578 -29.02 -14.33 -5.86
CA THR A 578 -28.65 -13.01 -5.33
C THR A 578 -27.78 -12.25 -6.33
N ASP A 579 -26.71 -12.88 -6.83
CA ASP A 579 -25.76 -12.24 -7.75
C ASP A 579 -26.38 -11.91 -9.11
N LEU A 580 -27.35 -12.71 -9.56
CA LEU A 580 -28.15 -12.41 -10.75
C LEU A 580 -29.01 -11.16 -10.57
N SER A 581 -29.51 -10.92 -9.37
CA SER A 581 -30.35 -9.76 -9.08
C SER A 581 -29.57 -8.45 -9.06
N SER A 582 -28.24 -8.51 -8.87
CA SER A 582 -27.35 -7.35 -8.96
C SER A 582 -26.74 -7.13 -10.35
N LEU A 583 -26.97 -8.03 -11.32
CA LEU A 583 -26.54 -7.81 -12.70
C LEU A 583 -27.30 -6.63 -13.32
N THR A 584 -26.54 -5.73 -13.93
CA THR A 584 -27.09 -4.60 -14.69
C THR A 584 -26.70 -4.71 -16.16
N LEU A 585 -27.58 -4.28 -17.06
CA LEU A 585 -27.24 -4.19 -18.47
C LEU A 585 -26.34 -2.96 -18.70
N ASP A 586 -25.17 -3.18 -19.28
CA ASP A 586 -24.25 -2.10 -19.64
C ASP A 586 -24.79 -1.42 -20.91
N HIS A 587 -25.37 -0.24 -20.78
CA HIS A 587 -25.97 0.53 -21.88
C HIS A 587 -24.96 1.12 -22.87
#